data_AF-A0A7X6UPV5-F1
#
_entry.id   AF-A0A7X6UPV5-F1
#
_cell.length_a   1.000
_cell.length_b   1.000
_cell.length_c   1.000
_cell.angle_alpha   90.00
_cell.angle_beta   90.00
_cell.angle_gamma   90.00
#
_symmetry.space_group_name_H-M   'P 1'
#
loop_
_entity.id
_entity.type
_entity.pdbx_description
1 polymer ?
#
loop_
_entity_poly.entity_id
_entity_poly.type
_entity_poly.pdbx_seq_one_letter_code
_entity_poly.pdbx_strand_id
1 'polypeptide(L)'
;MAIENVQKHLCSLAETQLSRMIPLIEGHNKRGLPGVVRRRDETVCPENIPIGFSSPFRIDGVRVRVASEVPVNQVVEVYTPYEIYDKACKPGLNTHVTEILQQLPVPPAGAEIGLFGAMAFEVMSGLNCFDTSSDVDLILKGFTLGQLEFFLKSVQVLATKISHAFDIEVWLGNGRGVKLQELFLDTKSCLVKGNESVELITRSQLYDMLAVLVKG
;
A
#
# COMPACT_ATOMS: atom_id res chain seq x y z
N MET A 1 9.68 9.67 -22.82
CA MET A 1 9.33 8.42 -23.53
C MET A 1 8.71 7.34 -22.62
N ALA A 2 8.04 7.71 -21.52
CA ALA A 2 7.06 6.84 -20.85
C ALA A 2 5.63 7.09 -21.39
N ILE A 3 5.37 8.34 -21.81
CA ILE A 3 4.05 8.88 -22.13
C ILE A 3 3.40 8.24 -23.35
N GLU A 4 4.14 7.89 -24.41
CA GLU A 4 3.54 7.25 -25.59
C GLU A 4 2.92 5.87 -25.27
N ASN A 5 3.50 5.15 -24.29
CA ASN A 5 2.95 3.89 -23.78
C ASN A 5 1.84 4.11 -22.75
N VAL A 6 1.90 5.19 -21.95
CA VAL A 6 0.81 5.62 -21.07
C VAL A 6 -0.41 6.02 -21.92
N GLN A 7 -0.25 6.90 -22.90
CA GLN A 7 -1.30 7.41 -23.81
C GLN A 7 -2.04 6.32 -24.56
N LYS A 8 -1.37 5.25 -25.02
CA LYS A 8 -2.03 4.10 -25.66
C LYS A 8 -2.99 3.33 -24.74
N HIS A 9 -2.79 3.38 -23.43
CA HIS A 9 -3.60 2.67 -22.42
C HIS A 9 -4.53 3.61 -21.63
N LEU A 10 -4.42 4.91 -21.86
CA LEU A 10 -5.30 5.95 -21.32
C LEU A 10 -6.70 5.99 -21.97
N CYS A 11 -6.93 5.17 -23.01
CA CYS A 11 -8.12 5.15 -23.87
C CYS A 11 -9.47 4.92 -23.17
N SER A 12 -9.51 4.59 -21.87
CA SER A 12 -10.76 4.39 -21.12
C SER A 12 -11.19 5.59 -20.28
N LEU A 13 -10.42 6.67 -20.23
CA LEU A 13 -10.77 7.88 -19.48
C LEU A 13 -11.28 8.97 -20.42
N ALA A 14 -12.18 9.82 -19.91
CA ALA A 14 -12.60 11.01 -20.64
C ALA A 14 -11.39 11.93 -20.87
N GLU A 15 -11.31 12.58 -22.03
CA GLU A 15 -10.20 13.47 -22.44
C GLU A 15 -9.88 14.56 -21.40
N THR A 16 -10.91 15.01 -20.66
CA THR A 16 -10.81 15.96 -19.55
C THR A 16 -10.09 15.41 -18.30
N GLN A 17 -10.12 14.10 -18.08
CA GLN A 17 -9.41 13.43 -16.99
C GLN A 17 -7.93 13.20 -17.36
N LEU A 18 -7.69 12.85 -18.64
CA LEU A 18 -6.35 12.65 -19.18
C LEU A 18 -5.50 13.92 -19.17
N SER A 19 -6.07 15.02 -19.66
CA SER A 19 -5.43 16.34 -19.66
C SER A 19 -5.04 16.83 -18.26
N ARG A 20 -5.71 16.36 -17.20
CA ARG A 20 -5.37 16.66 -15.81
C ARG A 20 -4.32 15.72 -15.22
N MET A 21 -4.32 14.44 -15.61
CA MET A 21 -3.40 13.44 -15.07
C MET A 21 -2.01 13.49 -15.72
N ILE A 22 -1.93 13.74 -17.03
CA ILE A 22 -0.65 13.75 -17.77
C ILE A 22 0.36 14.73 -17.14
N PRO A 23 0.03 16.01 -16.85
CA PRO A 23 1.00 16.93 -16.26
C PRO A 23 1.51 16.49 -14.87
N LEU A 24 0.68 15.79 -14.11
CA LEU A 24 1.05 15.28 -12.78
C LEU A 24 1.97 14.05 -12.88
N ILE A 25 1.68 13.14 -13.81
CA ILE A 25 2.55 11.98 -14.10
C ILE A 25 3.92 12.47 -14.61
N GLU A 26 3.92 13.46 -15.50
CA GLU A 26 5.12 14.05 -16.09
C GLU A 26 5.93 14.88 -15.10
N GLY A 27 5.33 15.31 -13.97
CA GLY A 27 6.05 15.99 -12.91
C GLY A 27 6.52 17.40 -13.26
N HIS A 28 5.78 18.13 -14.10
CA HIS A 28 6.11 19.52 -14.50
C HIS A 28 6.36 20.48 -13.32
N ASN A 29 5.99 20.08 -12.09
CA ASN A 29 6.21 20.80 -10.83
C ASN A 29 7.25 20.14 -9.87
N LYS A 30 8.30 19.51 -10.40
CA LYS A 30 9.54 19.04 -9.71
C LYS A 30 9.52 17.63 -9.06
N ARG A 31 8.37 16.97 -8.90
CA ARG A 31 8.26 15.51 -8.66
C ARG A 31 7.04 14.96 -9.39
N GLY A 32 7.24 13.94 -10.22
CA GLY A 32 6.13 13.21 -10.86
C GLY A 32 5.35 12.37 -9.85
N LEU A 33 4.12 11.97 -10.20
CA LEU A 33 3.35 11.04 -9.36
C LEU A 33 4.06 9.68 -9.25
N PRO A 34 4.12 9.07 -8.06
CA PRO A 34 4.64 7.72 -7.91
C PRO A 34 3.70 6.72 -8.62
N GLY A 35 4.29 5.78 -9.37
CA GLY A 35 3.58 4.62 -9.89
C GLY A 35 3.48 3.54 -8.82
N VAL A 36 2.30 2.94 -8.66
CA VAL A 36 2.08 1.77 -7.80
C VAL A 36 2.21 0.52 -8.65
N VAL A 37 3.14 -0.38 -8.30
CA VAL A 37 3.30 -1.64 -9.02
C VAL A 37 2.01 -2.45 -8.94
N ARG A 38 1.50 -2.88 -10.10
CA ARG A 38 0.31 -3.72 -10.21
C ARG A 38 0.71 -5.19 -10.37
N ARG A 39 -0.26 -6.07 -10.21
CA ARG A 39 -0.13 -7.47 -10.62
C ARG A 39 0.21 -7.53 -12.11
N ARG A 40 1.07 -8.49 -12.48
CA ARG A 40 1.45 -8.72 -13.86
C ARG A 40 0.37 -9.56 -14.53
N ASP A 41 -0.28 -8.97 -15.52
CA ASP A 41 -1.18 -9.70 -16.41
C ASP A 41 -0.35 -10.40 -17.49
N GLU A 42 -0.83 -11.51 -18.03
CA GLU A 42 -0.12 -12.31 -19.06
C GLU A 42 0.27 -11.50 -20.31
N THR A 43 -0.43 -10.39 -20.55
CA THR A 43 -0.24 -9.52 -21.72
C THR A 43 0.89 -8.50 -21.55
N VAL A 44 1.46 -8.36 -20.35
CA VAL A 44 2.48 -7.34 -20.05
C VAL A 44 3.82 -7.76 -20.62
N CYS A 45 4.48 -6.86 -21.36
CA CYS A 45 5.82 -7.12 -21.89
C CYS A 45 6.79 -7.45 -20.73
N PRO A 46 7.62 -8.51 -20.82
CA PRO A 46 8.54 -8.88 -19.74
C PRO A 46 9.50 -7.77 -19.31
N GLU A 47 9.90 -6.91 -20.25
CA GLU A 47 10.78 -5.74 -20.06
C GLU A 47 10.07 -4.51 -19.47
N ASN A 48 8.75 -4.60 -19.27
CA ASN A 48 7.94 -3.57 -18.67
C ASN A 48 7.48 -3.97 -17.26
N ILE A 49 7.30 -2.96 -16.42
CA ILE A 49 6.68 -3.09 -15.10
C ILE A 49 5.25 -2.55 -15.23
N PRO A 50 4.22 -3.36 -14.91
CA PRO A 50 2.85 -2.89 -14.87
C PRO A 50 2.69 -1.96 -13.67
N ILE A 51 2.24 -0.74 -13.92
CA ILE A 51 2.07 0.28 -12.89
C ILE A 51 0.69 0.91 -12.96
N GLY A 52 0.24 1.43 -11.82
CA GLY A 52 -0.99 2.22 -11.69
C GLY A 52 -0.65 3.60 -11.18
N PHE A 53 -1.16 4.64 -11.83
CA PHE A 53 -1.12 6.00 -11.30
C PHE A 53 -2.48 6.35 -10.72
N SER A 54 -2.49 6.91 -9.51
CA SER A 54 -3.71 7.41 -8.89
C SER A 54 -3.71 8.93 -8.93
N SER A 55 -4.84 9.53 -9.32
CA SER A 55 -5.02 10.97 -9.20
C SER A 55 -5.00 11.39 -7.72
N PRO A 56 -4.32 12.50 -7.35
CA PRO A 56 -4.40 13.05 -6.00
C PRO A 56 -5.81 13.60 -5.68
N PHE A 57 -6.61 13.90 -6.70
CA PHE A 57 -7.97 14.42 -6.56
C PHE A 57 -9.02 13.38 -6.95
N ARG A 58 -10.18 13.48 -6.32
CA ARG A 58 -11.38 12.74 -6.72
C ARG A 58 -12.16 13.52 -7.78
N ILE A 59 -12.75 12.81 -8.74
CA ILE A 59 -13.71 13.34 -9.71
C ILE A 59 -15.02 12.61 -9.41
N ASP A 60 -16.09 13.37 -9.13
CA ASP A 60 -17.40 12.84 -8.74
C ASP A 60 -17.32 11.85 -7.56
N GLY A 61 -16.47 12.17 -6.57
CA GLY A 61 -16.27 11.34 -5.37
C GLY A 61 -15.38 10.11 -5.59
N VAL A 62 -14.90 9.84 -6.81
CA VAL A 62 -14.06 8.68 -7.14
C VAL A 62 -12.64 9.10 -7.50
N ARG A 63 -11.64 8.36 -7.01
CA ARG A 63 -10.26 8.59 -7.39
C ARG A 63 -10.00 8.02 -8.78
N VAL A 64 -9.58 8.86 -9.72
CA VAL A 64 -9.19 8.40 -11.05
C VAL A 64 -7.92 7.56 -10.94
N ARG A 65 -7.90 6.42 -11.61
CA ARG A 65 -6.77 5.50 -11.67
C ARG A 65 -6.46 5.20 -13.12
N VAL A 66 -5.17 5.23 -13.45
CA VAL A 66 -4.64 4.93 -14.78
C VAL A 66 -3.78 3.68 -14.66
N ALA A 67 -4.10 2.67 -15.43
CA ALA A 67 -3.22 1.53 -15.64
C ALA A 67 -2.23 1.86 -16.77
N SER A 68 -0.97 1.52 -16.57
CA SER A 68 0.07 1.64 -17.59
C SER A 68 1.17 0.60 -17.38
N GLU A 69 2.20 0.71 -18.21
CA GLU A 69 3.41 -0.08 -18.21
C GLU A 69 4.59 0.87 -18.43
N VAL A 70 5.64 0.69 -17.63
CA VAL A 70 6.88 1.47 -17.78
C VAL A 70 8.05 0.51 -18.01
N PRO A 71 8.88 0.77 -19.04
CA PRO A 71 10.11 0.00 -19.26
C PRO A 71 10.98 0.01 -18.00
N VAL A 72 11.58 -1.14 -17.65
CA VAL A 72 12.43 -1.26 -16.44
C VAL A 72 13.55 -0.20 -16.44
N ASN A 73 14.12 0.11 -17.61
CA ASN A 73 15.18 1.11 -17.75
C ASN A 73 14.72 2.57 -17.54
N GLN A 74 13.41 2.83 -17.40
CA GLN A 74 12.84 4.13 -17.07
C GLN A 74 12.47 4.26 -15.59
N VAL A 75 12.60 3.19 -14.81
CA VAL A 75 12.37 3.24 -13.35
C VAL A 75 13.60 3.82 -12.68
N VAL A 76 13.41 4.96 -12.02
CA VAL A 76 14.50 5.69 -11.33
C VAL A 76 14.71 5.16 -9.93
N GLU A 77 13.63 4.89 -9.19
CA GLU A 77 13.65 4.40 -7.81
C GLU A 77 12.48 3.45 -7.57
N VAL A 78 12.68 2.48 -6.68
CA VAL A 78 11.65 1.57 -6.20
C VAL A 78 11.66 1.61 -4.67
N TYR A 79 10.47 1.63 -4.08
CA TYR A 79 10.29 1.66 -2.64
C TYR A 79 9.35 0.54 -2.20
N THR A 80 9.77 -0.17 -1.17
CA THR A 80 8.92 -1.11 -0.43
C THR A 80 7.99 -0.37 0.53
N PRO A 81 6.87 -0.96 0.95
CA PRO A 81 6.00 -0.37 1.98
C PRO A 81 6.75 0.05 3.26
N TYR A 82 7.74 -0.72 3.67
CA TYR A 82 8.55 -0.48 4.88
C TYR A 82 9.48 0.73 4.71
N GLU A 83 10.15 0.86 3.56
CA GLU A 83 10.97 2.05 3.28
C GLU A 83 10.13 3.33 3.20
N ILE A 84 8.87 3.24 2.74
CA ILE A 84 7.94 4.38 2.74
C ILE A 84 7.55 4.76 4.17
N TYR A 85 7.30 3.78 5.05
CA TYR A 85 7.05 4.03 6.46
C TYR A 85 8.25 4.73 7.13
N ASP A 86 9.46 4.22 6.91
CA ASP A 86 10.69 4.81 7.46
C ASP A 86 10.87 6.26 6.99
N LYS A 87 10.58 6.56 5.72
CA LYS A 87 10.58 7.95 5.23
C LYS A 87 9.54 8.81 5.94
N ALA A 88 8.34 8.27 6.17
CA ALA A 88 7.26 9.00 6.83
C ALA A 88 7.61 9.33 8.30
N CYS A 89 8.39 8.48 8.96
CA CYS A 89 8.85 8.71 10.32
C CYS A 89 10.07 9.65 10.44
N LYS A 90 10.69 10.08 9.33
CA LYS A 90 11.82 11.02 9.39
C LYS A 90 11.36 12.42 9.82
N PRO A 91 12.13 13.10 10.68
CA PRO A 91 11.85 14.48 11.05
C PRO A 91 11.73 15.40 9.83
N GLY A 92 10.75 16.31 9.87
CA GLY A 92 10.56 17.36 8.85
C GLY A 92 9.49 17.06 7.79
N LEU A 93 8.94 15.84 7.76
CA LEU A 93 7.68 15.58 7.07
C LEU A 93 6.54 15.79 8.07
N ASN A 94 5.80 16.89 7.94
CA ASN A 94 4.65 17.20 8.78
C ASN A 94 3.38 17.09 7.92
N THR A 95 2.75 15.92 7.93
CA THR A 95 1.46 15.65 7.27
C THR A 95 0.50 14.97 8.24
N HIS A 96 -0.80 14.97 7.90
CA HIS A 96 -1.81 14.23 8.67
C HIS A 96 -1.44 12.74 8.82
N VAL A 97 -0.82 12.16 7.78
CA VAL A 97 -0.24 10.82 7.83
C VAL A 97 0.76 10.70 9.00
N THR A 98 1.74 11.59 9.11
CA THR A 98 2.77 11.50 10.15
C THR A 98 2.22 11.62 11.58
N GLU A 99 1.15 12.40 11.79
CA GLU A 99 0.48 12.53 13.09
C GLU A 99 -0.20 11.22 13.52
N ILE A 100 -0.78 10.48 12.57
CA ILE A 100 -1.36 9.16 12.83
C ILE A 100 -0.23 8.16 13.15
N LEU A 101 0.87 8.17 12.40
CA LEU A 101 1.97 7.21 12.58
C LEU A 101 2.65 7.36 13.94
N GLN A 102 2.77 8.58 14.46
CA GLN A 102 3.32 8.85 15.79
C GLN A 102 2.49 8.27 16.94
N GLN A 103 1.22 7.93 16.69
CA GLN A 103 0.33 7.33 17.67
C GLN A 103 0.30 5.80 17.60
N LEU A 104 0.97 5.19 16.62
CA LEU A 104 1.05 3.74 16.50
C LEU A 104 1.99 3.15 17.57
N PRO A 105 1.75 1.89 18.00
CA PRO A 105 2.73 1.17 18.80
C PRO A 105 4.07 1.08 18.08
N VAL A 106 5.15 1.32 18.82
CA VAL A 106 6.51 1.12 18.31
C VAL A 106 6.69 -0.37 17.96
N PRO A 107 7.16 -0.70 16.74
CA PRO A 107 7.38 -2.09 16.37
C PRO A 107 8.49 -2.70 17.26
N PRO A 108 8.31 -3.95 17.73
CA PRO A 108 9.37 -4.65 18.45
C PRO A 108 10.58 -4.91 17.55
N ALA A 109 11.74 -5.19 18.15
CA ALA A 109 12.94 -5.50 17.40
C ALA A 109 12.71 -6.69 16.44
N GLY A 110 13.10 -6.52 15.18
CA GLY A 110 12.89 -7.51 14.11
C GLY A 110 11.52 -7.45 13.44
N ALA A 111 10.62 -6.56 13.89
CA ALA A 111 9.33 -6.32 13.26
C ALA A 111 9.31 -4.98 12.51
N GLU A 112 8.52 -4.93 11.45
CA GLU A 112 8.44 -3.77 10.54
C GLU A 112 6.97 -3.41 10.27
N ILE A 113 6.69 -2.11 10.25
CA ILE A 113 5.42 -1.54 9.79
C ILE A 113 5.68 -0.92 8.41
N GLY A 114 4.84 -1.22 7.44
CA GLY A 114 4.87 -0.64 6.11
C GLY A 114 3.60 0.13 5.80
N LEU A 115 3.69 1.11 4.90
CA LEU A 115 2.56 1.87 4.39
C LEU A 115 2.19 1.42 2.98
N PHE A 116 0.90 1.33 2.70
CA PHE A 116 0.40 1.26 1.34
C PHE A 116 -0.79 2.20 1.14
N GLY A 117 -1.46 2.09 -0.01
CA GLY A 117 -2.68 2.85 -0.28
C GLY A 117 -2.48 4.37 -0.29
N ALA A 118 -3.45 5.11 0.23
CA ALA A 118 -3.47 6.57 0.16
C ALA A 118 -2.36 7.22 1.00
N MET A 119 -2.01 6.63 2.15
CA MET A 119 -0.97 7.14 3.03
C MET A 119 0.41 7.06 2.38
N ALA A 120 0.75 5.91 1.80
CA ALA A 120 2.00 5.75 1.07
C ALA A 120 2.09 6.72 -0.11
N PHE A 121 0.98 6.89 -0.83
CA PHE A 121 0.93 7.80 -1.97
C PHE A 121 1.15 9.26 -1.56
N GLU A 122 0.56 9.73 -0.45
CA GLU A 122 0.80 11.06 0.09
C GLU A 122 2.25 11.27 0.51
N VAL A 123 2.84 10.33 1.25
CA VAL A 123 4.25 10.40 1.68
C VAL A 123 5.19 10.51 0.47
N MET A 124 4.93 9.73 -0.58
CA MET A 124 5.81 9.68 -1.75
C MET A 124 5.60 10.83 -2.72
N SER A 125 4.36 11.27 -2.92
CA SER A 125 4.04 12.38 -3.83
C SER A 125 4.23 13.76 -3.19
N GLY A 126 4.12 13.86 -1.86
CA GLY A 126 4.03 15.13 -1.14
C GLY A 126 2.70 15.87 -1.34
N LEU A 127 1.70 15.20 -1.95
CA LEU A 127 0.37 15.77 -2.21
C LEU A 127 -0.62 15.26 -1.18
N ASN A 128 -1.55 16.11 -0.74
CA ASN A 128 -2.61 15.78 0.21
C ASN A 128 -3.63 14.82 -0.42
N CYS A 129 -3.33 13.53 -0.35
CA CYS A 129 -4.11 12.45 -0.96
C CYS A 129 -4.80 11.58 0.09
N PHE A 130 -4.44 11.72 1.35
CA PHE A 130 -5.08 11.05 2.48
C PHE A 130 -6.10 12.01 3.09
N ASP A 131 -7.37 11.61 3.10
CA ASP A 131 -8.48 12.43 3.59
C ASP A 131 -9.40 11.66 4.53
N THR A 132 -10.44 12.33 5.04
CA THR A 132 -11.40 11.78 6.00
C THR A 132 -12.16 10.54 5.52
N SER A 133 -12.14 10.24 4.22
CA SER A 133 -12.75 9.03 3.64
C SER A 133 -11.74 7.90 3.42
N SER A 134 -10.48 8.12 3.78
CA SER A 134 -9.38 7.18 3.54
C SER A 134 -9.17 6.30 4.78
N ASP A 135 -8.96 5.01 4.54
CA ASP A 135 -8.54 4.06 5.57
C ASP A 135 -7.04 4.18 5.85
N VAL A 136 -6.64 3.83 7.06
CA VAL A 136 -5.24 3.69 7.46
C VAL A 136 -4.73 2.33 7.02
N ASP A 137 -4.04 2.31 5.88
CA ASP A 137 -3.51 1.12 5.19
C ASP A 137 -2.10 0.76 5.69
N LEU A 138 -1.97 -0.32 6.48
CA LEU A 138 -0.69 -0.77 7.06
C LEU A 138 -0.38 -2.22 6.73
N ILE A 139 0.89 -2.55 6.48
CA ILE A 139 1.36 -3.93 6.37
C ILE A 139 2.39 -4.25 7.46
N LEU A 140 2.18 -5.34 8.19
CA LEU A 140 3.03 -5.77 9.29
C LEU A 140 3.88 -6.97 8.88
N LYS A 141 5.14 -7.00 9.32
CA LYS A 141 6.07 -8.12 9.10
C LYS A 141 6.91 -8.38 10.35
N GLY A 142 7.23 -9.65 10.60
CA GLY A 142 8.10 -10.05 11.73
C GLY A 142 7.44 -10.02 13.11
N PHE A 143 6.13 -9.83 13.20
CA PHE A 143 5.40 -9.85 14.47
C PHE A 143 5.01 -11.28 14.87
N THR A 144 5.18 -11.61 16.16
CA THR A 144 4.59 -12.80 16.77
C THR A 144 3.07 -12.64 16.94
N LEU A 145 2.34 -13.75 17.10
CA LEU A 145 0.89 -13.71 17.30
C LEU A 145 0.46 -12.84 18.50
N GLY A 146 1.18 -12.92 19.63
CA GLY A 146 0.90 -12.07 20.79
C GLY A 146 1.16 -10.59 20.54
N GLN A 147 2.20 -10.25 19.76
CA GLN A 147 2.46 -8.87 19.36
C GLN A 147 1.41 -8.35 18.37
N LEU A 148 0.95 -9.19 17.44
CA LEU A 148 -0.14 -8.87 16.51
C LEU A 148 -1.46 -8.61 17.28
N GLU A 149 -1.75 -9.40 18.30
CA GLU A 149 -2.94 -9.22 19.14
C GLU A 149 -2.86 -7.89 19.91
N PHE A 150 -1.70 -7.60 20.50
CA PHE A 150 -1.46 -6.31 21.16
C PHE A 150 -1.63 -5.15 20.18
N PHE A 151 -1.01 -5.23 19.00
CA PHE A 151 -1.09 -4.20 17.97
C PHE A 151 -2.54 -3.95 17.56
N LEU A 152 -3.32 -5.02 17.31
CA LEU A 152 -4.74 -4.94 16.97
C LEU A 152 -5.54 -4.19 18.05
N LYS A 153 -5.35 -4.54 19.32
CA LYS A 153 -6.03 -3.86 20.44
C LYS A 153 -5.65 -2.38 20.51
N SER A 154 -4.37 -2.05 20.32
CA SER A 154 -3.89 -0.66 20.32
C SER A 154 -4.50 0.17 19.20
N VAL A 155 -4.53 -0.35 17.97
CA VAL A 155 -5.11 0.40 16.84
C VAL A 155 -6.63 0.49 16.93
N GLN A 156 -7.31 -0.48 17.53
CA GLN A 156 -8.75 -0.38 17.81
C GLN A 156 -9.05 0.77 18.78
N VAL A 157 -8.25 0.93 19.84
CA VAL A 157 -8.36 2.08 20.75
C VAL A 157 -8.07 3.39 20.00
N LEU A 158 -7.04 3.41 19.15
CA LEU A 158 -6.70 4.59 18.36
C LEU A 158 -7.83 4.96 17.37
N ALA A 159 -8.45 3.98 16.70
CA ALA A 159 -9.57 4.18 15.78
C ALA A 159 -10.82 4.79 16.44
N THR A 160 -10.96 4.72 17.77
CA THR A 160 -12.03 5.45 18.47
C THR A 160 -11.70 6.93 18.70
N LYS A 161 -10.42 7.30 18.60
CA LYS A 161 -9.92 8.67 18.77
C LYS A 161 -9.74 9.39 17.44
N ILE A 162 -9.31 8.66 16.41
CA ILE A 162 -9.13 9.17 15.05
C ILE A 162 -10.28 8.66 14.19
N SER A 163 -10.95 9.53 13.43
CA SER A 163 -12.11 9.15 12.59
C SER A 163 -11.70 8.42 11.31
N HIS A 164 -10.81 7.43 11.42
CA HIS A 164 -10.32 6.60 10.34
C HIS A 164 -10.40 5.12 10.74
N ALA A 165 -10.85 4.27 9.80
CA ALA A 165 -10.74 2.83 9.95
C ALA A 165 -9.31 2.38 9.62
N PHE A 166 -8.92 1.22 10.16
CA PHE A 166 -7.61 0.62 9.90
C PHE A 166 -7.78 -0.62 9.01
N ASP A 167 -7.15 -0.61 7.84
CA ASP A 167 -6.98 -1.82 7.02
C ASP A 167 -5.54 -2.31 7.17
N ILE A 168 -5.37 -3.38 7.94
CA ILE A 168 -4.05 -3.88 8.32
C ILE A 168 -3.86 -5.28 7.77
N GLU A 169 -2.81 -5.47 6.98
CA GLU A 169 -2.38 -6.76 6.47
C GLU A 169 -1.15 -7.25 7.23
N VAL A 170 -1.04 -8.57 7.42
CA VAL A 170 0.13 -9.24 7.99
C VAL A 170 0.79 -10.03 6.88
N TRP A 171 2.05 -9.74 6.60
CA TRP A 171 2.83 -10.44 5.59
C TRP A 171 3.22 -11.83 6.07
N LEU A 172 2.90 -12.84 5.26
CA LEU A 172 3.12 -14.26 5.54
C LEU A 172 4.26 -14.88 4.71
N GLY A 173 5.08 -14.05 4.06
CA GLY A 173 6.14 -14.52 3.16
C GLY A 173 5.64 -14.86 1.76
N ASN A 174 6.55 -14.84 0.78
CA ASN A 174 6.28 -15.18 -0.63
C ASN A 174 5.12 -14.40 -1.25
N GLY A 175 4.99 -13.11 -0.93
CA GLY A 175 3.94 -12.25 -1.49
C GLY A 175 2.52 -12.58 -1.01
N ARG A 176 2.39 -13.28 0.13
CA ARG A 176 1.10 -13.58 0.77
C ARG A 176 0.86 -12.68 1.96
N GLY A 177 -0.39 -12.29 2.15
CA GLY A 177 -0.85 -11.50 3.29
C GLY A 177 -2.22 -11.97 3.80
N VAL A 178 -2.51 -11.66 5.06
CA VAL A 178 -3.81 -11.91 5.70
C VAL A 178 -4.23 -10.66 6.46
N LYS A 179 -5.52 -10.33 6.48
CA LYS A 179 -6.00 -9.22 7.30
C LYS A 179 -5.74 -9.51 8.77
N LEU A 180 -5.23 -8.54 9.51
CA LEU A 180 -4.91 -8.67 10.93
C LEU A 180 -6.12 -9.14 11.75
N GLN A 181 -7.30 -8.60 11.46
CA GLN A 181 -8.54 -8.98 12.13
C GLN A 181 -8.90 -10.45 11.91
N GLU A 182 -8.64 -11.01 10.72
CA GLU A 182 -8.94 -12.41 10.42
C GLU A 182 -8.14 -13.39 11.28
N LEU A 183 -6.94 -12.99 11.74
CA LEU A 183 -6.10 -13.81 12.63
C LEU A 183 -6.77 -14.14 13.97
N PHE A 184 -7.74 -13.32 14.40
CA PHE A 184 -8.37 -13.43 15.71
C PHE A 184 -9.89 -13.72 15.65
N LEU A 185 -10.41 -14.01 14.45
CA LEU A 185 -11.78 -14.54 14.31
C LEU A 185 -11.84 -16.00 14.76
N ASP A 186 -12.96 -16.39 15.37
CA ASP A 186 -13.22 -17.80 15.73
C ASP A 186 -13.72 -18.59 14.51
N THR A 187 -12.82 -18.86 13.58
CA THR A 187 -13.09 -19.62 12.35
C THR A 187 -12.04 -20.69 12.12
N LYS A 188 -12.44 -21.78 11.43
CA LYS A 188 -11.53 -22.91 11.11
C LYS A 188 -10.47 -22.57 10.05
N SER A 189 -10.72 -21.55 9.24
CA SER A 189 -9.85 -21.11 8.16
C SER A 189 -9.75 -19.59 8.08
N CYS A 190 -8.68 -19.12 7.42
CA CYS A 190 -8.41 -17.71 7.12
C CYS A 190 -8.28 -17.51 5.62
N LEU A 191 -8.66 -16.33 5.14
CA LEU A 191 -8.47 -15.92 3.76
C LEU A 191 -7.08 -15.28 3.61
N VAL A 192 -6.21 -15.96 2.88
CA VAL A 192 -4.89 -15.44 2.53
C VAL A 192 -4.94 -14.92 1.11
N LYS A 193 -4.47 -13.69 0.91
CA LYS A 193 -4.33 -13.05 -0.39
C LYS A 193 -2.89 -13.13 -0.83
N GLY A 194 -2.65 -13.74 -1.97
CA GLY A 194 -1.39 -13.68 -2.70
C GLY A 194 -1.44 -12.65 -3.81
N ASN A 195 -0.31 -12.51 -4.50
CA ASN A 195 -0.21 -11.71 -5.72
C ASN A 195 -1.08 -12.26 -6.86
N GLU A 196 -1.27 -13.57 -6.93
CA GLU A 196 -1.98 -14.24 -8.05
C GLU A 196 -3.24 -14.98 -7.62
N SER A 197 -3.31 -15.42 -6.35
CA SER A 197 -4.41 -16.24 -5.84
C SER A 197 -5.01 -15.67 -4.55
N VAL A 198 -6.23 -16.12 -4.26
CA VAL A 198 -6.84 -16.01 -2.93
C VAL A 198 -7.10 -17.42 -2.45
N GLU A 199 -6.63 -17.76 -1.27
CA GLU A 199 -6.63 -19.13 -0.74
C GLU A 199 -7.24 -19.15 0.67
N LEU A 200 -8.01 -20.19 0.97
CA LEU A 200 -8.42 -20.49 2.34
C LEU A 200 -7.43 -21.48 2.94
N ILE A 201 -6.72 -21.08 3.98
CA ILE A 201 -5.80 -21.96 4.71
C ILE A 201 -6.33 -22.25 6.10
N THR A 202 -5.90 -23.38 6.67
CA THR A 202 -6.25 -23.74 8.06
C THR A 202 -5.47 -22.88 9.06
N ARG A 203 -5.99 -22.77 10.28
CA ARG A 203 -5.31 -22.09 11.39
C ARG A 203 -3.91 -22.66 11.68
N SER A 204 -3.75 -23.99 11.61
CA SER A 204 -2.46 -24.65 11.81
C SER A 204 -1.42 -24.16 10.79
N GLN A 205 -1.77 -24.19 9.50
CA GLN A 205 -0.88 -23.72 8.43
C GLN A 205 -0.50 -22.26 8.61
N LEU A 206 -1.45 -21.41 8.97
CA LEU A 206 -1.21 -19.99 9.23
C LEU A 206 -0.19 -19.78 10.36
N TYR A 207 -0.32 -20.52 11.47
CA TYR A 207 0.61 -20.41 12.60
C TYR A 207 2.01 -20.92 12.25
N ASP A 208 2.11 -21.99 11.48
CA ASP A 208 3.41 -22.49 10.99
C ASP A 208 4.10 -21.42 10.13
N MET A 209 3.36 -20.74 9.25
CA MET A 209 3.89 -19.67 8.41
C MET A 209 4.38 -18.48 9.24
N LEU A 210 3.61 -18.04 10.23
CA LEU A 210 4.02 -16.96 11.13
C LEU A 210 5.26 -17.33 11.96
N ALA A 211 5.35 -18.58 12.42
CA ALA A 211 6.48 -19.04 13.24
C ALA A 211 7.81 -19.06 12.47
N VAL A 212 7.79 -19.34 11.17
CA VAL A 212 8.98 -19.30 10.31
C VAL A 212 9.51 -17.87 10.17
N LEU A 213 8.62 -16.88 10.06
CA LEU A 213 8.98 -15.48 9.78
C LEU A 213 9.55 -14.74 10.99
N VAL A 214 9.34 -15.25 12.21
CA VAL A 214 9.91 -14.68 13.44
C VAL A 214 11.34 -15.18 13.69
N LYS A 215 11.74 -16.29 13.06
CA LYS A 215 13.04 -16.96 13.27
C LYS A 215 14.11 -16.63 12.23
N GLY A 216 13.75 -15.99 11.12
CA GLY A 216 14.65 -15.56 10.05
C GLY A 216 14.91 -14.07 10.11
#